data_AF-A0A6G9AKD3-F1
#
_entry.id   AF-A0A6G9AKD3-F1
#
_cell.length_a   1.000
_cell.length_b   1.000
_cell.length_c   1.000
_cell.angle_alpha   90.00
_cell.angle_beta   90.00
_cell.angle_gamma   90.00
#
_symmetry.space_group_name_H-M   'P 1'
#
loop_
_entity.id
_entity.type
_entity.pdbx_description
1 polymer ?
#
loop_
_entity_poly.entity_id
_entity_poly.type
_entity_poly.pdbx_seq_one_letter_code
_entity_poly.pdbx_strand_id
1 'polypeptide(L)'
;MNCNFLITGLLAVIASSSGIGAHAQNRDVEKYNNYYIVNHDKSGAIKETVHTFYEGHEYLFALSNGLLDEFRVDERKIPADNYASYNGVINAIRKQLAKDQLEESRDRGKRVHEQDFQANVNTHFTLNEVNNVHSETRFDQEQTHTSQTLTGIGHKNVDADQTMMSNMINDLIKDGIVSSQKELMSVTLSATEMTVNEKKLPSAIFNRYKEKYSTWAAGNFSYGGNQQNHSGIHIRKRNH
;
A
#
# COMPACT_ATOMS: atom_id res chain seq x y z
N MET A 1 48.66 -34.10 15.54
CA MET A 1 47.85 -33.16 16.34
C MET A 1 47.26 -32.14 15.38
N ASN A 2 45.96 -32.17 15.13
CA ASN A 2 45.21 -31.11 14.45
C ASN A 2 43.74 -31.18 14.90
N CYS A 3 43.21 -30.04 15.31
CA CYS A 3 42.05 -29.88 16.18
C CYS A 3 40.69 -30.11 15.48
N ASN A 4 39.78 -30.68 16.26
CA ASN A 4 38.36 -30.84 15.99
C ASN A 4 37.65 -29.48 15.92
N PHE A 5 36.79 -29.29 14.91
CA PHE A 5 35.78 -28.21 14.92
C PHE A 5 34.47 -28.76 15.48
N LEU A 6 34.09 -28.25 16.65
CA LEU A 6 32.77 -28.37 17.27
C LEU A 6 31.76 -27.54 16.46
N ILE A 7 30.74 -28.20 15.89
CA ILE A 7 29.56 -27.53 15.33
C ILE A 7 28.51 -27.48 16.45
N THR A 8 28.43 -26.33 17.12
CA THR A 8 27.38 -26.02 18.10
C THR A 8 26.20 -25.43 17.35
N GLY A 9 25.14 -26.22 17.15
CA GLY A 9 23.89 -25.81 16.52
C GLY A 9 22.87 -25.32 17.55
N LEU A 10 22.52 -24.05 17.43
CA LEU A 10 21.59 -23.23 18.21
C LEU A 10 20.19 -23.88 18.42
N LEU A 11 19.78 -24.09 19.67
CA LEU A 11 18.42 -24.48 20.07
C LEU A 11 17.61 -23.21 20.41
N ALA A 12 16.62 -22.88 19.57
CA ALA A 12 15.68 -21.79 19.83
C ALA A 12 14.48 -22.32 20.64
N VAL A 13 14.33 -21.84 21.88
CA VAL A 13 13.17 -22.12 22.75
C VAL A 13 12.09 -21.08 22.47
N ILE A 14 10.98 -21.49 21.88
CA ILE A 14 9.76 -20.68 21.79
C ILE A 14 8.79 -21.19 22.85
N ALA A 15 8.61 -20.41 23.92
CA ALA A 15 7.58 -20.66 24.92
C ALA A 15 6.35 -19.79 24.60
N SER A 16 5.36 -20.38 23.95
CA SER A 16 4.02 -19.80 23.77
C SER A 16 3.06 -20.43 24.77
N SER A 17 2.50 -19.60 25.66
CA SER A 17 1.47 -19.96 26.63
C SER A 17 0.09 -20.05 25.97
N SER A 18 -0.66 -21.12 26.27
CA SER A 18 -2.10 -21.28 26.04
C SER A 18 -2.54 -22.38 27.01
N GLY A 19 -3.43 -22.16 27.98
CA GLY A 19 -4.86 -21.96 27.75
C GLY A 19 -5.57 -23.30 27.85
N ILE A 20 -6.07 -23.67 29.05
CA ILE A 20 -6.63 -25.00 29.34
C ILE A 20 -8.01 -25.12 28.69
N GLY A 21 -8.10 -25.92 27.62
CA GLY A 21 -9.35 -26.45 27.08
C GLY A 21 -9.27 -27.97 27.06
N ALA A 22 -10.05 -28.63 27.92
CA ALA A 22 -10.10 -30.09 28.01
C ALA A 22 -10.86 -30.68 26.81
N HIS A 23 -10.11 -31.06 25.78
CA HIS A 23 -10.50 -32.11 24.84
C HIS A 23 -9.61 -33.32 25.10
N ALA A 24 -10.19 -34.52 25.09
CA ALA A 24 -9.46 -35.78 25.16
C ALA A 24 -8.42 -35.83 24.02
N GLN A 25 -7.17 -35.45 24.33
CA GLN A 25 -6.05 -35.53 23.42
C GLN A 25 -5.62 -37.00 23.33
N ASN A 26 -6.01 -37.56 22.19
CA ASN A 26 -5.40 -38.71 21.54
C ASN A 26 -3.88 -38.73 21.80
N ARG A 27 -3.38 -39.88 22.22
CA ARG A 27 -2.02 -40.14 22.75
C ARG A 27 -0.97 -39.22 22.14
N ASP A 28 -0.13 -38.65 23.00
CA ASP A 28 1.14 -38.00 22.68
C ASP A 28 1.91 -38.79 21.63
N VAL A 29 1.65 -38.50 20.36
CA VAL A 29 2.55 -38.86 19.27
C VAL A 29 3.67 -37.84 19.44
N GLU A 30 4.67 -38.19 20.25
CA GLU A 30 5.97 -37.54 20.18
C GLU A 30 6.28 -37.38 18.70
N LYS A 31 6.36 -36.13 18.27
CA LYS A 31 6.43 -35.76 16.86
C LYS A 31 7.79 -36.20 16.37
N TYR A 32 7.86 -37.47 15.95
CA TYR A 32 9.07 -38.09 15.48
C TYR A 32 9.61 -37.27 14.30
N ASN A 33 10.76 -36.65 14.51
CA ASN A 33 11.42 -35.82 13.52
C ASN A 33 12.06 -36.73 12.47
N ASN A 34 11.28 -37.11 11.45
CA ASN A 34 11.84 -37.70 10.26
C ASN A 34 12.65 -36.63 9.52
N TYR A 35 13.93 -36.90 9.22
CA TYR A 35 14.73 -36.02 8.39
C TYR A 35 15.53 -36.78 7.35
N TYR A 36 15.68 -36.12 6.20
CA TYR A 36 16.54 -36.55 5.11
C TYR A 36 17.45 -35.38 4.75
N ILE A 37 18.75 -35.61 4.86
CA ILE A 37 19.77 -34.59 4.61
C ILE A 37 20.68 -35.09 3.50
N VAL A 38 20.92 -34.25 2.50
CA VAL A 38 21.89 -34.49 1.43
C VAL A 38 22.98 -33.45 1.55
N ASN A 39 24.22 -33.91 1.71
CA ASN A 39 25.41 -33.07 1.77
C ASN A 39 26.42 -33.50 0.70
N HIS A 40 27.31 -32.59 0.34
CA HIS A 40 28.51 -32.90 -0.43
C HIS A 40 29.73 -32.79 0.47
N ASP A 41 30.61 -33.78 0.42
CA ASP A 41 31.89 -33.69 1.12
C ASP A 41 32.90 -32.83 0.32
N LYS A 42 34.11 -32.65 0.86
CA LYS A 42 35.18 -31.88 0.21
C LYS A 42 35.64 -32.48 -1.12
N SER A 43 35.38 -33.76 -1.35
CA SER A 43 35.69 -34.47 -2.60
C SER A 43 34.56 -34.36 -3.63
N GLY A 44 33.41 -33.80 -3.26
CA GLY A 44 32.20 -33.73 -4.07
C GLY A 44 31.33 -34.99 -3.99
N ALA A 45 31.72 -35.99 -3.19
CA ALA A 45 30.92 -37.19 -2.98
C ALA A 45 29.62 -36.83 -2.26
N ILE A 46 28.52 -37.46 -2.69
CA ILE A 46 27.19 -37.23 -2.13
C ILE A 46 27.07 -38.09 -0.87
N LYS A 47 26.76 -37.44 0.25
CA LYS A 47 26.45 -38.11 1.52
C LYS A 47 24.99 -37.85 1.89
N GLU A 48 24.20 -38.92 1.91
CA GLU A 48 22.81 -38.90 2.32
C GLU A 48 22.70 -39.42 3.76
N THR A 49 21.96 -38.76 4.63
CA THR A 49 21.60 -39.27 5.95
C THR A 49 20.09 -39.30 6.07
N VAL A 50 19.55 -40.47 6.37
CA VAL A 50 18.12 -40.70 6.63
C VAL A 50 17.95 -41.06 8.08
N HIS A 51 17.03 -40.38 8.76
CA HIS A 51 16.51 -40.77 10.07
C HIS A 51 14.98 -40.80 9.99
N THR A 52 14.38 -41.96 10.21
CA THR A 52 12.94 -42.12 10.09
C THR A 52 12.39 -43.20 11.01
N PHE A 53 11.11 -43.08 11.34
CA PHE A 53 10.34 -44.12 12.02
C PHE A 53 9.48 -44.87 11.01
N TYR A 54 9.69 -46.17 10.89
CA TYR A 54 9.00 -47.03 9.93
C TYR A 54 8.58 -48.33 10.62
N GLU A 55 7.31 -48.73 10.47
CA GLU A 55 6.76 -49.96 11.06
C GLU A 55 7.08 -50.15 12.57
N GLY A 56 7.14 -49.06 13.34
CA GLY A 56 7.40 -49.09 14.79
C GLY A 56 8.87 -49.17 15.19
N HIS A 57 9.79 -49.12 14.23
CA HIS A 57 11.24 -49.07 14.47
C HIS A 57 11.85 -47.75 14.01
N GLU A 58 12.89 -47.32 14.72
CA GLU A 58 13.70 -46.18 14.34
C GLU A 58 14.84 -46.64 13.42
N TYR A 59 14.91 -46.06 12.22
CA TYR A 59 15.95 -46.33 11.25
C TYR A 59 16.83 -45.11 11.07
N LEU A 60 18.14 -45.31 11.19
CA LEU A 60 19.13 -44.31 10.81
C LEU A 60 20.13 -44.95 9.86
N PHE A 61 20.25 -44.41 8.64
CA PHE A 61 21.29 -44.83 7.72
C PHE A 61 21.95 -43.67 7.00
N ALA A 62 23.22 -43.86 6.67
CA ALA A 62 23.98 -42.97 5.82
C ALA A 62 24.40 -43.68 4.54
N LEU A 63 24.30 -43.01 3.40
CA LEU A 63 24.82 -43.48 2.12
C LEU A 63 25.90 -42.54 1.60
N SER A 64 26.99 -43.09 1.06
CA SER A 64 27.96 -42.35 0.26
C SER A 64 27.90 -42.82 -1.18
N ASN A 65 27.60 -41.89 -2.11
CA ASN A 65 27.42 -42.19 -3.53
C ASN A 65 26.43 -43.35 -3.78
N GLY A 66 25.38 -43.43 -2.94
CA GLY A 66 24.35 -44.47 -3.01
C GLY A 66 24.72 -45.82 -2.41
N LEU A 67 25.93 -45.97 -1.85
CA LEU A 67 26.37 -47.16 -1.09
C LEU A 67 26.11 -46.95 0.39
N LEU A 68 25.61 -47.97 1.09
CA LEU A 68 25.28 -47.90 2.51
C LEU A 68 26.55 -47.95 3.37
N ASP A 69 26.83 -46.87 4.09
CA ASP A 69 28.03 -46.71 4.91
C ASP A 69 27.78 -46.99 6.40
N GLU A 70 26.62 -46.54 6.89
CA GLU A 70 26.20 -46.71 8.28
C GLU A 70 24.72 -47.06 8.31
N PHE A 71 24.35 -48.00 9.18
CA PHE A 71 22.97 -48.37 9.40
C PHE A 71 22.73 -48.75 10.85
N ARG A 72 21.65 -48.22 11.42
CA ARG A 72 21.19 -48.46 12.77
C ARG A 72 19.69 -48.74 12.77
N VAL A 73 19.28 -49.64 13.64
CA VAL A 73 17.87 -49.93 13.95
C VAL A 73 17.71 -49.84 15.46
N ASP A 74 16.80 -48.98 15.92
CA ASP A 74 16.57 -48.70 17.34
C ASP A 74 17.89 -48.39 18.07
N GLU A 75 18.62 -47.40 17.53
CA GLU A 75 19.96 -46.94 17.96
C GLU A 75 21.11 -47.97 17.85
N ARG A 76 20.83 -49.24 17.55
CA ARG A 76 21.83 -50.31 17.45
C ARG A 76 22.45 -50.36 16.06
N LYS A 77 23.77 -50.23 15.99
CA LYS A 77 24.52 -50.35 14.73
C LYS A 77 24.45 -51.77 14.18
N ILE A 78 24.04 -51.89 12.92
CA ILE A 78 23.98 -53.15 12.20
C ILE A 78 25.34 -53.40 11.53
N PRO A 79 25.94 -54.60 11.67
CA PRO A 79 27.13 -54.99 10.91
C PRO A 79 26.87 -55.03 9.40
N ALA A 80 27.88 -54.67 8.60
CA ALA A 80 27.75 -54.59 7.14
C ALA A 80 27.30 -55.91 6.49
N ASP A 81 27.75 -57.05 7.02
CA ASP A 81 27.36 -58.39 6.53
C ASP A 81 25.85 -58.66 6.64
N ASN A 82 25.14 -57.91 7.49
CA ASN A 82 23.71 -58.05 7.73
C ASN A 82 22.86 -57.06 6.94
N TYR A 83 23.46 -56.14 6.17
CA TYR A 83 22.71 -55.12 5.43
C TYR A 83 21.73 -55.72 4.42
N ALA A 84 22.09 -56.84 3.80
CA ALA A 84 21.25 -57.52 2.80
C ALA A 84 19.85 -57.86 3.32
N SER A 85 19.73 -58.23 4.60
CA SER A 85 18.46 -58.57 5.24
C SER A 85 17.49 -57.38 5.37
N TYR A 86 18.00 -56.15 5.26
CA TYR A 86 17.22 -54.92 5.40
C TYR A 86 16.99 -54.17 4.09
N ASN A 87 17.48 -54.70 2.97
CA ASN A 87 17.30 -54.08 1.65
C ASN A 87 15.83 -53.77 1.33
N GLY A 88 14.91 -54.66 1.73
CA GLY A 88 13.48 -54.44 1.54
C GLY A 88 12.97 -53.18 2.25
N VAL A 89 13.30 -53.03 3.53
CA VAL A 89 12.88 -51.89 4.36
C VAL A 89 13.55 -50.60 3.90
N ILE A 90 14.86 -50.63 3.62
CA ILE A 90 15.61 -49.47 3.12
C ILE A 90 15.00 -48.98 1.80
N ASN A 91 14.68 -49.89 0.88
CA ASN A 91 14.05 -49.54 -0.40
C ASN A 91 12.64 -48.96 -0.20
N ALA A 92 11.86 -49.49 0.74
CA ALA A 92 10.54 -48.97 1.07
C ALA A 92 10.63 -47.52 1.61
N ILE A 93 11.54 -47.29 2.56
CA ILE A 93 11.82 -45.96 3.11
C ILE A 93 12.25 -44.99 2.00
N ARG A 94 13.22 -45.36 1.16
CA ARG A 94 13.68 -44.50 0.05
C ARG A 94 12.57 -44.19 -0.94
N LYS A 95 11.72 -45.17 -1.26
CA LYS A 95 10.57 -44.97 -2.13
C LYS A 95 9.56 -44.00 -1.54
N GLN A 96 9.33 -44.05 -0.22
CA GLN A 96 8.46 -43.11 0.46
C GLN A 96 9.05 -41.70 0.44
N LEU A 97 10.33 -41.54 0.80
CA LEU A 97 11.03 -40.25 0.75
C LEU A 97 11.00 -39.62 -0.66
N ALA A 98 11.17 -40.43 -1.71
CA ALA A 98 11.09 -39.95 -3.09
C ALA A 98 9.69 -39.46 -3.47
N LYS A 99 8.62 -40.09 -2.96
CA LYS A 99 7.25 -39.61 -3.15
C LYS A 99 7.03 -38.29 -2.42
N ASP A 100 7.45 -38.22 -1.16
CA ASP A 100 7.27 -37.04 -0.32
C ASP A 100 7.99 -35.82 -0.94
N GLN A 101 9.21 -36.00 -1.44
CA GLN A 101 9.94 -34.95 -2.17
C GLN A 101 9.26 -34.51 -3.47
N LEU A 102 8.66 -35.46 -4.22
CA LEU A 102 7.95 -35.15 -5.44
C LEU A 102 6.67 -34.35 -5.16
N GLU A 103 5.93 -34.71 -4.12
CA GLU A 103 4.75 -33.97 -3.67
C GLU A 103 5.13 -32.58 -3.18
N GLU A 104 6.18 -32.47 -2.36
CA GLU A 104 6.68 -31.17 -1.92
C GLU A 104 7.11 -30.29 -3.10
N SER A 105 7.78 -30.86 -4.10
CA SER A 105 8.20 -30.15 -5.31
C SER A 105 7.01 -29.68 -6.14
N ARG A 106 5.96 -30.51 -6.26
CA ARG A 106 4.70 -30.12 -6.93
C ARG A 106 4.00 -29.00 -6.19
N ASP A 107 3.95 -29.07 -4.86
CA ASP A 107 3.30 -28.04 -4.04
C ASP A 107 4.11 -26.74 -3.98
N ARG A 108 5.44 -26.81 -4.04
CA ARG A 108 6.29 -25.63 -4.28
C ARG A 108 6.00 -25.03 -5.65
N GLY A 109 5.94 -25.84 -6.71
CA GLY A 109 5.61 -25.37 -8.06
C GLY A 109 4.23 -24.69 -8.14
N LYS A 110 3.20 -25.27 -7.51
CA LYS A 110 1.87 -24.66 -7.41
C LYS A 110 1.89 -23.34 -6.64
N ARG A 111 2.62 -23.26 -5.53
CA ARG A 111 2.73 -22.03 -4.73
C ARG A 111 3.41 -20.91 -5.51
N VAL A 112 4.46 -21.22 -6.27
CA VAL A 112 5.12 -20.24 -7.16
C VAL A 112 4.14 -19.77 -8.23
N HIS A 113 3.43 -20.70 -8.89
CA HIS A 113 2.46 -20.33 -9.92
C HIS A 113 1.29 -19.50 -9.37
N GLU A 114 0.80 -19.82 -8.18
CA GLU A 114 -0.24 -19.04 -7.49
C GLU A 114 0.27 -17.66 -7.08
N GLN A 115 1.51 -17.57 -6.58
CA GLN A 115 2.13 -16.30 -6.23
C GLN A 115 2.34 -15.41 -7.47
N ASP A 116 2.79 -15.99 -8.58
CA ASP A 116 2.92 -15.29 -9.86
C ASP A 116 1.56 -14.88 -10.43
N PHE A 117 0.55 -15.75 -10.30
CA PHE A 117 -0.82 -15.43 -10.69
C PHE A 117 -1.39 -14.28 -9.85
N GLN A 118 -1.23 -14.30 -8.52
CA GLN A 118 -1.66 -13.21 -7.64
C GLN A 118 -0.90 -11.91 -7.92
N ALA A 119 0.40 -11.98 -8.18
CA ALA A 119 1.19 -10.82 -8.59
C ALA A 119 0.65 -10.24 -9.92
N ASN A 120 0.33 -11.10 -10.89
CA ASN A 120 -0.22 -10.70 -12.18
C ASN A 120 -1.67 -10.16 -12.08
N VAL A 121 -2.50 -10.73 -11.21
CA VAL A 121 -3.86 -10.22 -10.94
C VAL A 121 -3.77 -8.85 -10.28
N ASN A 122 -2.86 -8.63 -9.34
CA ASN A 122 -2.66 -7.34 -8.70
C ASN A 122 -2.12 -6.29 -9.68
N THR A 123 -1.21 -6.64 -10.59
CA THR A 123 -0.78 -5.72 -11.66
C THR A 123 -1.90 -5.42 -12.64
N HIS A 124 -2.73 -6.40 -13.00
CA HIS A 124 -3.89 -6.16 -13.84
C HIS A 124 -4.98 -5.33 -13.17
N PHE A 125 -5.19 -5.48 -11.86
CA PHE A 125 -6.16 -4.67 -11.11
C PHE A 125 -5.67 -3.23 -10.96
N THR A 126 -4.39 -3.02 -10.66
CA THR A 126 -3.81 -1.66 -10.67
C THR A 126 -3.78 -1.05 -12.06
N LEU A 127 -3.52 -1.82 -13.12
CA LEU A 127 -3.63 -1.32 -14.50
C LEU A 127 -5.08 -1.06 -14.91
N ASN A 128 -6.06 -1.82 -14.43
CA ASN A 128 -7.46 -1.55 -14.68
C ASN A 128 -8.03 -0.43 -13.81
N GLU A 129 -7.52 -0.17 -12.60
CA GLU A 129 -7.83 1.07 -11.87
C GLU A 129 -7.18 2.27 -12.54
N VAL A 130 -5.92 2.16 -12.99
CA VAL A 130 -5.28 3.20 -13.79
C VAL A 130 -6.01 3.40 -15.12
N ASN A 131 -6.52 2.34 -15.76
CA ASN A 131 -7.27 2.42 -17.02
C ASN A 131 -8.76 2.75 -16.86
N ASN A 132 -9.42 2.46 -15.72
CA ASN A 132 -10.77 2.98 -15.42
C ASN A 132 -10.68 4.45 -15.01
N VAL A 133 -9.65 4.84 -14.27
CA VAL A 133 -9.26 6.24 -14.13
C VAL A 133 -8.90 6.81 -15.51
N HIS A 134 -8.31 6.03 -16.44
CA HIS A 134 -8.02 6.46 -17.82
C HIS A 134 -9.22 6.46 -18.79
N SER A 135 -10.29 5.72 -18.53
CA SER A 135 -11.52 5.69 -19.34
C SER A 135 -12.59 6.63 -18.81
N GLU A 136 -12.63 6.87 -17.50
CA GLU A 136 -13.29 8.06 -16.94
C GLU A 136 -12.53 9.32 -17.34
N THR A 137 -11.18 9.32 -17.38
CA THR A 137 -10.44 10.43 -18.01
C THR A 137 -10.48 10.45 -19.53
N ARG A 138 -10.97 9.43 -20.24
CA ARG A 138 -11.23 9.52 -21.70
C ARG A 138 -12.62 10.04 -22.04
N PHE A 139 -13.63 9.67 -21.25
CA PHE A 139 -14.95 10.30 -21.35
C PHE A 139 -14.91 11.75 -20.85
N ASP A 140 -14.03 12.05 -19.88
CA ASP A 140 -13.70 13.42 -19.48
C ASP A 140 -12.69 14.09 -20.42
N GLN A 141 -11.84 13.37 -21.19
CA GLN A 141 -10.95 13.98 -22.19
C GLN A 141 -11.67 14.40 -23.47
N GLU A 142 -12.71 13.69 -23.90
CA GLU A 142 -13.55 14.16 -25.01
C GLU A 142 -14.53 15.26 -24.59
N GLN A 143 -14.87 15.40 -23.30
CA GLN A 143 -15.54 16.61 -22.78
C GLN A 143 -14.58 17.74 -22.38
N THR A 144 -13.28 17.47 -22.18
CA THR A 144 -12.27 18.52 -21.93
C THR A 144 -11.64 19.08 -23.18
N HIS A 145 -11.79 18.49 -24.37
CA HIS A 145 -11.41 19.19 -25.60
C HIS A 145 -12.47 20.19 -26.09
N THR A 146 -13.73 20.08 -25.68
CA THR A 146 -14.75 21.15 -25.82
C THR A 146 -14.78 22.11 -24.61
N SER A 147 -14.23 21.73 -23.44
CA SER A 147 -14.13 22.61 -22.27
C SER A 147 -12.79 23.34 -22.11
N GLN A 148 -11.72 22.94 -22.81
CA GLN A 148 -10.43 23.65 -22.80
C GLN A 148 -10.41 24.94 -23.64
N THR A 149 -11.51 25.28 -24.32
CA THR A 149 -11.78 26.65 -24.78
C THR A 149 -12.45 27.54 -23.72
N LEU A 150 -12.78 27.03 -22.53
CA LEU A 150 -13.48 27.80 -21.48
C LEU A 150 -12.71 27.93 -20.14
N THR A 151 -11.67 27.12 -19.88
CA THR A 151 -10.85 27.27 -18.64
C THR A 151 -9.70 28.27 -18.74
N GLY A 152 -9.34 28.71 -19.96
CA GLY A 152 -8.47 29.89 -20.16
C GLY A 152 -9.13 31.24 -19.84
N ILE A 153 -10.44 31.24 -19.59
CA ILE A 153 -11.22 32.44 -19.23
C ILE A 153 -11.46 32.51 -17.70
N GLY A 154 -11.44 31.37 -16.99
CA GLY A 154 -11.68 31.30 -15.54
C GLY A 154 -10.56 31.93 -14.69
N HIS A 155 -9.30 31.61 -14.96
CA HIS A 155 -8.17 32.14 -14.17
C HIS A 155 -7.87 33.61 -14.45
N LYS A 156 -8.08 34.11 -15.68
CA LYS A 156 -7.93 35.54 -15.99
C LYS A 156 -8.91 36.42 -15.22
N ASN A 157 -10.12 35.90 -14.95
CA ASN A 157 -11.15 36.68 -14.27
C ASN A 157 -10.91 36.78 -12.76
N VAL A 158 -10.33 35.75 -12.12
CA VAL A 158 -10.01 35.80 -10.68
C VAL A 158 -8.92 36.84 -10.42
N ASP A 159 -7.89 36.91 -11.26
CA ASP A 159 -6.82 37.91 -11.13
C ASP A 159 -7.34 39.33 -11.41
N ALA A 160 -8.23 39.49 -12.39
CA ALA A 160 -8.85 40.77 -12.72
C ALA A 160 -9.78 41.28 -11.61
N ASP A 161 -10.62 40.42 -11.03
CA ASP A 161 -11.52 40.77 -9.94
C ASP A 161 -10.74 41.12 -8.66
N GLN A 162 -9.66 40.39 -8.35
CA GLN A 162 -8.75 40.75 -7.24
C GLN A 162 -8.05 42.09 -7.46
N THR A 163 -7.61 42.36 -8.70
CA THR A 163 -6.96 43.64 -9.04
C THR A 163 -7.95 44.81 -8.92
N MET A 164 -9.17 44.66 -9.42
CA MET A 164 -10.21 45.67 -9.30
C MET A 164 -10.58 45.92 -7.83
N MET A 165 -10.59 44.88 -6.99
CA MET A 165 -10.80 45.00 -5.53
C MET A 165 -9.74 45.89 -4.90
N SER A 166 -8.48 45.58 -5.17
CA SER A 166 -7.37 46.34 -4.59
C SER A 166 -7.43 47.82 -4.98
N ASN A 167 -7.76 48.11 -6.25
CA ASN A 167 -7.92 49.48 -6.74
C ASN A 167 -9.08 50.22 -6.05
N MET A 168 -10.24 49.57 -5.87
CA MET A 168 -11.38 50.16 -5.18
C MET A 168 -11.02 50.50 -3.73
N ILE A 169 -10.34 49.60 -3.02
CA ILE A 169 -9.89 49.83 -1.64
C ILE A 169 -8.93 51.02 -1.58
N ASN A 170 -7.98 51.12 -2.51
CA ASN A 170 -7.02 52.22 -2.56
C ASN A 170 -7.70 53.57 -2.82
N ASP A 171 -8.71 53.62 -3.70
CA ASP A 171 -9.49 54.85 -3.91
C ASP A 171 -10.28 55.25 -2.66
N LEU A 172 -10.87 54.29 -1.95
CA LEU A 172 -11.61 54.56 -0.72
C LEU A 172 -10.71 55.19 0.34
N ILE A 173 -9.46 54.73 0.43
CA ILE A 173 -8.44 55.31 1.32
C ILE A 173 -8.04 56.72 0.84
N LYS A 174 -7.79 56.88 -0.46
CA LYS A 174 -7.36 58.14 -1.07
C LYS A 174 -8.40 59.26 -0.93
N ASP A 175 -9.68 58.92 -1.08
CA ASP A 175 -10.80 59.86 -0.92
C ASP A 175 -11.15 60.11 0.57
N GLY A 176 -10.43 59.49 1.51
CA GLY A 176 -10.65 59.66 2.96
C GLY A 176 -11.95 59.04 3.47
N ILE A 177 -12.52 58.08 2.73
CA ILE A 177 -13.76 57.38 3.11
C ILE A 177 -13.45 56.34 4.22
N VAL A 178 -12.28 55.72 4.15
CA VAL A 178 -11.70 54.88 5.23
C VAL A 178 -10.25 55.30 5.47
N SER A 179 -9.76 55.18 6.70
CA SER A 179 -8.38 55.62 7.01
C SER A 179 -7.33 54.59 6.57
N SER A 180 -7.70 53.31 6.53
CA SER A 180 -6.83 52.23 6.08
C SER A 180 -7.62 50.99 5.64
N GLN A 181 -6.97 50.07 4.92
CA GLN A 181 -7.58 48.79 4.51
C GLN A 181 -8.05 47.95 5.71
N LYS A 182 -7.40 48.06 6.87
CA LYS A 182 -7.77 47.31 8.08
C LYS A 182 -9.09 47.76 8.69
N GLU A 183 -9.49 49.00 8.43
CA GLU A 183 -10.77 49.56 8.89
C GLU A 183 -11.93 49.19 7.95
N LEU A 184 -11.64 48.59 6.81
CA LEU A 184 -12.64 48.18 5.84
C LEU A 184 -13.27 46.84 6.24
N MET A 185 -14.47 46.88 6.78
CA MET A 185 -15.26 45.71 7.18
C MET A 185 -16.14 45.21 6.03
N SER A 186 -16.82 46.12 5.34
CA SER A 186 -17.70 45.79 4.23
C SER A 186 -17.78 46.91 3.19
N VAL A 187 -17.95 46.51 1.93
CA VAL A 187 -18.23 47.38 0.79
C VAL A 187 -19.30 46.73 -0.05
N THR A 188 -20.37 47.45 -0.31
CA THR A 188 -21.38 47.02 -1.28
C THR A 188 -21.52 48.11 -2.34
N LEU A 189 -21.47 47.72 -3.61
CA LEU A 189 -21.70 48.61 -4.75
C LEU A 189 -22.78 48.00 -5.65
N SER A 190 -23.92 48.69 -5.73
CA SER A 190 -25.05 48.32 -6.59
C SER A 190 -25.33 49.40 -7.63
N ALA A 191 -26.36 49.17 -8.45
CA ALA A 191 -26.79 50.13 -9.46
C ALA A 191 -27.37 51.42 -8.85
N THR A 192 -27.83 51.39 -7.61
CA THR A 192 -28.59 52.47 -6.96
C THR A 192 -27.90 53.09 -5.75
N GLU A 193 -26.98 52.37 -5.12
CA GLU A 193 -26.28 52.86 -3.94
C GLU A 193 -24.95 52.16 -3.71
N MET A 194 -24.10 52.81 -2.90
CA MET A 194 -22.88 52.24 -2.36
C MET A 194 -22.85 52.43 -0.84
N THR A 195 -22.49 51.37 -0.13
CA THR A 195 -22.26 51.39 1.32
C THR A 195 -20.83 50.97 1.63
N VAL A 196 -20.23 51.63 2.62
CA VAL A 196 -18.91 51.28 3.16
C VAL A 196 -19.05 51.22 4.67
N ASN A 197 -18.72 50.07 5.26
CA ASN A 197 -18.93 49.78 6.68
C ASN A 197 -20.36 50.11 7.12
N GLU A 198 -21.33 49.61 6.35
CA GLU A 198 -22.78 49.81 6.57
C GLU A 198 -23.29 51.26 6.45
N LYS A 199 -22.40 52.22 6.15
CA LYS A 199 -22.78 53.62 5.93
C LYS A 199 -22.99 53.90 4.45
N LYS A 200 -24.16 54.43 4.11
CA LYS A 200 -24.48 54.87 2.74
C LYS A 200 -23.68 56.12 2.38
N LEU A 201 -22.97 56.07 1.24
CA LEU A 201 -22.17 57.19 0.76
C LEU A 201 -23.04 58.27 0.08
N PRO A 202 -22.62 59.55 0.09
CA PRO A 202 -23.31 60.63 -0.64
C PRO A 202 -23.40 60.33 -2.14
N SER A 203 -24.46 60.82 -2.79
CA SER A 203 -24.73 60.55 -4.21
C SER A 203 -23.60 60.97 -5.14
N ALA A 204 -22.91 62.08 -4.86
CA ALA A 204 -21.75 62.53 -5.63
C ALA A 204 -20.59 61.53 -5.61
N ILE A 205 -20.30 60.95 -4.45
CA ILE A 205 -19.25 59.93 -4.30
C ILE A 205 -19.70 58.62 -4.94
N PHE A 206 -20.93 58.20 -4.67
CA PHE A 206 -21.52 57.02 -5.31
C PHE A 206 -21.44 57.07 -6.83
N ASN A 207 -21.81 58.20 -7.46
CA ASN A 207 -21.77 58.34 -8.91
C ASN A 207 -20.34 58.18 -9.47
N ARG A 208 -19.32 58.74 -8.81
CA ARG A 208 -17.92 58.57 -9.20
C ARG A 208 -17.48 57.10 -9.17
N TYR A 209 -17.81 56.37 -8.10
CA TYR A 209 -17.43 54.95 -7.97
C TYR A 209 -18.25 54.05 -8.89
N LYS A 210 -19.53 54.36 -9.11
CA LYS A 210 -20.38 53.65 -10.07
C LYS A 210 -19.85 53.81 -11.50
N GLU A 211 -19.38 54.99 -11.87
CA GLU A 211 -18.78 55.23 -13.19
C GLU A 211 -17.44 54.48 -13.33
N LYS A 212 -16.55 54.59 -12.34
CA LYS A 212 -15.22 53.97 -12.35
C LYS A 212 -15.26 52.43 -12.26
N TYR A 213 -16.19 51.87 -11.51
CA TYR A 213 -16.36 50.43 -11.27
C TYR A 213 -17.71 49.91 -11.80
N SER A 214 -18.10 50.40 -12.99
CA SER A 214 -19.40 50.12 -13.60
C SER A 214 -19.72 48.63 -13.76
N THR A 215 -18.71 47.81 -14.08
CA THR A 215 -18.80 46.35 -14.15
C THR A 215 -19.35 45.74 -12.85
N TRP A 216 -18.95 46.28 -11.70
CA TRP A 216 -19.35 45.80 -10.38
C TRP A 216 -20.69 46.36 -9.91
N ALA A 217 -20.96 47.63 -10.25
CA ALA A 217 -22.25 48.25 -9.95
C ALA A 217 -23.42 47.53 -10.64
N ALA A 218 -23.22 47.02 -11.87
CA ALA A 218 -24.22 46.22 -12.56
C ALA A 218 -24.46 44.85 -11.88
N GLY A 219 -23.40 44.25 -11.35
CA GLY A 219 -23.38 42.90 -10.78
C GLY A 219 -23.70 42.79 -9.28
N ASN A 220 -24.12 43.88 -8.62
CA ASN A 220 -24.35 43.94 -7.17
C ASN A 220 -23.17 43.38 -6.38
N PHE A 221 -22.03 44.02 -6.53
CA PHE A 221 -20.81 43.65 -5.87
C PHE A 221 -20.92 43.83 -4.35
N SER A 222 -20.45 42.83 -3.60
CA SER A 222 -20.33 42.88 -2.14
C SER A 222 -19.01 42.24 -1.69
N TYR A 223 -18.33 42.93 -0.80
CA TYR A 223 -17.10 42.50 -0.13
C TYR A 223 -17.26 42.72 1.37
N GLY A 224 -16.90 41.73 2.18
CA GLY A 224 -16.97 41.82 3.63
C GLY A 224 -17.39 40.49 4.24
N GLY A 225 -16.81 40.17 5.40
CA GLY A 225 -17.19 39.02 6.20
C GLY A 225 -17.99 39.49 7.39
N ASN A 226 -19.26 39.07 7.50
CA ASN A 226 -19.88 39.07 8.81
C ASN A 226 -19.09 38.04 9.64
N GLN A 227 -18.61 38.41 10.84
CA GLN A 227 -17.61 37.64 11.59
C GLN A 227 -17.99 36.16 11.87
N GLN A 228 -19.21 35.76 11.56
CA GLN A 228 -19.69 34.39 11.74
C GLN A 228 -19.65 33.51 10.48
N ASN A 229 -19.41 34.02 9.27
CA ASN A 229 -19.33 33.18 8.07
C ASN A 229 -18.40 33.78 7.00
N HIS A 230 -17.26 33.11 6.77
CA HIS A 230 -16.36 33.15 5.62
C HIS A 230 -16.27 34.48 4.83
N SER A 231 -15.14 35.19 4.95
CA SER A 231 -14.79 36.30 4.07
C SER A 231 -14.68 35.80 2.61
N GLY A 232 -15.65 36.16 1.77
CA GLY A 232 -15.69 35.79 0.35
C GLY A 232 -16.08 36.97 -0.53
N ILE A 233 -15.52 37.03 -1.74
CA ILE A 233 -15.96 37.95 -2.79
C ILE A 233 -17.23 37.34 -3.41
N HIS A 234 -18.38 37.99 -3.21
CA HIS A 234 -19.64 37.53 -3.81
C HIS A 234 -19.99 38.44 -4.98
N ILE A 235 -19.80 37.95 -6.20
CA ILE A 235 -20.21 38.63 -7.43
C ILE A 235 -21.38 37.85 -8.03
N ARG A 236 -22.58 38.43 -8.02
CA ARG A 236 -23.75 37.84 -8.67
C ARG A 236 -23.88 38.41 -10.08
N LYS A 237 -23.24 37.77 -11.06
CA LYS A 237 -23.44 38.15 -12.47
C LYS A 237 -24.90 37.89 -12.86
N ARG A 238 -25.60 38.94 -13.29
CA ARG A 238 -26.91 38.78 -13.96
C ARG A 238 -26.62 38.36 -15.40
N ASN A 239 -27.12 37.19 -15.79
CA ASN A 239 -27.15 36.80 -17.19
C ASN A 239 -28.16 37.72 -17.87
N HIS A 240 -27.66 38.53 -18.80
CA HIS A 240 -28.47 39.38 -19.67
C HIS A 240 -28.96 38.58 -20.89
#